data_AF-A0A6M3JNU5-F1
#
_entry.id   AF-A0A6M3JNU5-F1
#
_cell.length_a   1.000
_cell.length_b   1.000
_cell.length_c   1.000
_cell.angle_alpha   90.00
_cell.angle_beta   90.00
_cell.angle_gamma   90.00
#
_symmetry.space_group_name_H-M   'P 1'
#
loop_
_entity.id
_entity.type
_entity.pdbx_description
1 polymer ?
#
loop_
_entity_poly.entity_id
_entity_poly.type
_entity_poly.pdbx_seq_one_letter_code
_entity_poly.pdbx_strand_id
1 'polypeptide(L)' 'MTQYEIVRVFLTGRKRVVARGLTLEQAQKHCQDPQTSSYTCTSARGRRRTREQGPWFDTYTED' A
#
# COMPACT_ATOMS: atom_id res chain seq x y z
N MET A 1 -14.65 14.64 10.28
CA MET A 1 -13.37 13.95 10.55
C MET A 1 -12.86 13.51 9.20
N THR A 2 -11.64 13.90 8.82
CA THR A 2 -11.04 13.45 7.55
C THR A 2 -10.67 11.98 7.70
N GLN A 3 -11.20 11.15 6.80
CA GLN A 3 -10.85 9.73 6.74
C GLN A 3 -9.81 9.54 5.65
N TYR A 4 -8.99 8.51 5.82
CA TYR A 4 -7.95 8.16 4.86
C TYR A 4 -8.22 6.76 4.32
N GLU A 5 -7.89 6.56 3.05
CA GLU A 5 -7.83 5.23 2.44
C GLU A 5 -6.41 4.89 2.01
N ILE A 6 -6.06 3.61 2.09
CA ILE A 6 -4.80 3.08 1.59
C ILE A 6 -5.01 2.56 0.18
N VAL A 7 -4.25 3.11 -0.76
CA VAL A 7 -4.24 2.73 -2.16
C VAL A 7 -2.91 2.07 -2.48
N ARG A 8 -2.96 0.81 -2.92
CA ARG A 8 -1.82 0.15 -3.55
C ARG A 8 -1.73 0.56 -5.00
N VAL A 9 -0.61 1.17 -5.37
CA VAL A 9 -0.27 1.55 -6.74
C VAL A 9 0.76 0.57 -7.28
N PHE A 10 0.50 0.02 -8.45
CA PHE A 10 1.44 -0.81 -9.19
C PHE A 10 2.14 0.06 -10.24
N LEU A 11 3.40 -0.23 -10.54
CA LEU A 11 4.18 0.48 -11.56
C LEU A 11 3.54 0.38 -12.96
N THR A 12 2.71 -0.65 -13.18
CA THR A 12 1.90 -0.84 -14.39
C THR A 12 0.73 0.15 -14.53
N GLY A 13 0.54 1.06 -13.57
CA GLY A 13 -0.55 2.04 -13.55
C GLY A 13 -1.84 1.54 -12.90
N ARG A 14 -1.92 0.25 -12.53
CA ARG A 14 -3.06 -0.30 -11.79
C ARG A 14 -3.08 0.24 -10.36
N LYS A 15 -4.28 0.51 -9.84
CA LYS A 15 -4.49 0.95 -8.45
C LYS A 15 -5.54 0.07 -7.78
N ARG A 16 -5.39 -0.17 -6.50
CA ARG A 16 -6.36 -0.93 -5.69
C ARG A 16 -6.44 -0.39 -4.29
N VAL A 17 -7.66 -0.14 -3.81
CA VAL A 17 -7.90 0.18 -2.41
C VAL A 17 -7.67 -1.05 -1.54
N VAL A 18 -6.85 -0.89 -0.51
CA VAL A 18 -6.45 -1.91 0.47
C VAL A 18 -7.25 -1.78 1.75
N ALA A 19 -7.49 -0.56 2.21
CA ALA A 19 -8.23 -0.24 3.43
C ALA A 19 -8.87 1.15 3.32
N ARG A 20 -9.98 1.37 4.03
CA ARG A 20 -10.74 2.63 4.09
C ARG A 20 -11.12 2.98 5.53
N GLY A 21 -11.52 4.23 5.75
CA GLY A 21 -12.00 4.69 7.06
C GLY A 21 -10.90 4.76 8.12
N LEU A 22 -9.66 5.00 7.69
CA LEU A 22 -8.52 5.09 8.59
C LEU A 22 -8.36 6.51 9.12
N THR A 23 -7.81 6.63 10.32
CA THR A 23 -7.27 7.90 10.80
C THR A 23 -5.93 8.19 10.12
N LEU A 24 -5.50 9.46 10.16
CA LEU A 24 -4.18 9.87 9.64
C LEU A 24 -3.05 9.04 10.27
N GLU A 25 -3.10 8.82 11.59
CA GLU A 25 -2.10 8.03 12.31
C GLU A 25 -2.04 6.58 11.81
N GLN A 26 -3.20 5.95 11.62
CA GLN A 26 -3.27 4.58 11.09
C GLN A 26 -2.71 4.51 9.67
N ALA A 27 -3.05 5.49 8.84
CA ALA A 27 -2.56 5.58 7.47
C ALA A 27 -1.03 5.79 7.40
N GLN A 28 -0.50 6.69 8.23
CA GLN A 28 0.94 6.92 8.35
C GLN A 28 1.69 5.70 8.85
N LYS A 29 1.16 5.03 9.89
CA LYS A 29 1.73 3.80 10.43
C LYS A 29 1.79 2.69 9.38
N HIS A 30 0.76 2.58 8.52
CA HIS A 30 0.77 1.64 7.40
C HIS A 30 1.90 1.95 6.43
N CYS A 31 2.06 3.21 5.98
CA CYS A 31 3.13 3.58 5.05
C CYS A 31 4.56 3.45 5.63
N GLN A 32 4.71 3.43 6.95
CA GLN A 32 5.99 3.17 7.61
C GLN A 32 6.35 1.67 7.66
N ASP A 33 5.40 0.77 7.40
CA ASP A 33 5.67 -0.67 7.39
C ASP A 33 6.46 -1.05 6.13
N PRO A 34 7.67 -1.64 6.26
CA PRO A 34 8.47 -2.08 5.12
C PRO A 34 7.76 -3.10 4.22
N GLN A 35 6.72 -3.78 4.71
CA GLN A 35 5.91 -4.71 3.92
C GLN A 35 4.98 -4.01 2.93
N THR A 36 4.88 -2.68 2.93
CA THR A 36 3.92 -1.92 2.11
C THR A 36 4.51 -1.35 0.83
N SER A 37 5.79 -1.64 0.56
CA SER A 37 6.45 -1.38 -0.73
C SER A 37 7.16 -2.63 -1.24
N SER A 38 7.06 -2.92 -2.53
CA SER A 38 7.72 -4.06 -3.16
C SER A 38 9.24 -4.04 -3.00
N TYR A 39 9.82 -2.86 -2.79
CA TYR A 39 11.27 -2.69 -2.67
C TYR A 39 11.79 -3.08 -1.28
N THR A 40 10.98 -2.87 -0.25
CA THR A 40 11.32 -3.17 1.16
C THR A 40 10.62 -4.43 1.67
N CYS A 41 9.61 -4.92 0.97
CA CYS A 41 8.79 -6.04 1.40
C CYS A 41 9.55 -7.37 1.31
N THR A 42 9.71 -8.02 2.46
CA THR A 42 10.40 -9.30 2.60
C THR A 42 9.45 -10.49 2.70
N SER A 43 8.14 -10.28 2.89
CA SER A 43 7.19 -11.39 2.99
C SER A 43 7.09 -12.20 1.69
N ALA A 44 6.91 -13.52 1.81
CA ALA A 44 6.74 -14.40 0.66
C ALA A 44 5.55 -13.98 -0.22
N ARG A 45 4.45 -13.53 0.39
CA ARG A 45 3.26 -13.03 -0.31
C ARG A 45 3.56 -11.76 -1.10
N GLY A 46 4.30 -10.81 -0.52
CA GLY A 46 4.68 -9.58 -1.20
C GLY A 46 5.66 -9.83 -2.35
N ARG A 47 6.68 -10.67 -2.14
CA ARG A 47 7.61 -11.10 -3.20
C ARG A 47 6.90 -11.80 -4.35
N ARG A 48 5.95 -12.71 -4.06
CA ARG A 48 5.13 -13.36 -5.10
C ARG A 48 4.31 -12.34 -5.88
N ARG A 49 3.66 -11.40 -5.19
CA ARG A 49 2.91 -10.31 -5.83
C ARG A 49 3.80 -9.47 -6.75
N THR A 50 5.00 -9.11 -6.30
CA THR A 50 5.96 -8.34 -7.11
C THR A 50 6.37 -9.11 -8.39
N ARG A 51 6.56 -10.43 -8.29
CA ARG A 51 6.86 -11.28 -9.44
C ARG A 51 5.69 -11.37 -10.43
N GLU A 52 4.46 -11.45 -9.94
CA GLU A 52 3.26 -11.61 -10.78
C GLU A 52 2.74 -10.29 -11.37
N GLN A 53 2.85 -9.18 -10.64
CA GLN A 53 2.17 -7.92 -10.96
C GLN A 53 3.14 -6.74 -11.15
N GLY A 54 4.43 -6.96 -10.96
CA GLY A 54 5.47 -5.94 -11.00
C GLY A 54 5.62 -5.16 -9.69
N PRO A 55 6.51 -4.16 -9.66
CA PRO A 55 6.73 -3.31 -8.50
C PRO A 55 5.45 -2.59 -8.06
N TRP A 56 5.29 -2.40 -6.76
CA TRP A 56 4.11 -1.78 -6.15
C TRP A 56 4.48 -1.04 -4.86
N PHE A 57 3.68 -0.07 -4.48
CA PHE A 57 3.79 0.62 -3.20
C PHE A 57 2.40 1.03 -2.71
N ASP A 58 2.22 1.06 -1.40
CA ASP A 58 1.00 1.57 -0.78
C ASP A 58 1.20 3.04 -0.44
N THR A 59 0.19 3.84 -0.75
CA THR A 59 0.08 5.25 -0.40
C THR A 59 -1.25 5.47 0.31
N TYR A 60 -1.38 6.54 1.09
CA TYR A 60 -2.67 6.97 1.62
C TYR A 60 -3.14 8.25 0.96
N THR A 61 -4.45 8.37 0.82
CA THR A 61 -5.10 9.59 0.36
C THR A 61 -6.31 9.88 1.24
N GLU A 62 -6.77 11.13 1.25
CA GLU A 62 -8.01 11.52 1.92
C GLU A 62 -9.18 10.95 1.11
N ASP A 63 -10.11 10.28 1.79
CA ASP A 63 -11.34 9.70 1.24
C ASP A 63 -12.43 10.77 1.10
#